data_AF-U1GRL7-F1
#
_entry.id   AF-U1GRL7-F1
#
_cell.length_a   1.000
_cell.length_b   1.000
_cell.length_c   1.000
_cell.angle_alpha   90.00
_cell.angle_beta   90.00
_cell.angle_gamma   90.00
#
_symmetry.space_group_name_H-M   'P 1'
#
loop_
_entity.id
_entity.type
_entity.pdbx_description
1 polymer ?
#
loop_
_entity_poly.entity_id
_entity_poly.type
_entity_poly.pdbx_seq_one_letter_code
_entity_poly.pdbx_strand_id
1 'polypeptide(L)'
;MTFKRNSILDGFRECGLVPYNPNIVLNKIQEYQPLTPLNRPSTPPDAQIWPPVTPLTAQSLEKQAIQLQNATPSRQTTLQEKFIKGALIQAKTAVQIQKDLSEYTAAERERKERRCRGQRQLQNGGVLYAEQARNMTKQREEEGGTQEMRAQKREQILRKELEDERRRTANLEWTIINGPLEEIED
;
A
#
# COMPACT_ATOMS: atom_id res chain seq x y z
N MET A 1 -38.03 -4.40 -39.61
CA MET A 1 -39.24 -4.53 -40.46
C MET A 1 -40.39 -3.86 -39.74
N THR A 2 -41.07 -2.93 -40.40
CA THR A 2 -42.11 -2.07 -39.84
C THR A 2 -43.48 -2.69 -40.11
N PHE A 3 -44.33 -2.85 -39.08
CA PHE A 3 -45.70 -3.35 -39.19
C PHE A 3 -46.63 -2.31 -39.84
N LYS A 4 -46.32 -1.91 -41.08
CA LYS A 4 -47.11 -0.99 -41.89
C LYS A 4 -48.03 -1.78 -42.80
N ARG A 5 -49.21 -1.23 -43.08
CA ARG A 5 -50.24 -1.83 -43.97
C ARG A 5 -49.64 -2.39 -45.27
N ASN A 6 -48.86 -1.59 -45.98
CA ASN A 6 -48.30 -1.97 -47.28
C ASN A 6 -47.26 -3.09 -47.14
N SER A 7 -46.41 -3.04 -46.10
CA SER A 7 -45.40 -4.08 -45.86
C SER A 7 -46.02 -5.43 -45.51
N ILE A 8 -47.16 -5.44 -44.81
CA ILE A 8 -47.90 -6.67 -44.52
C ILE A 8 -48.53 -7.23 -45.80
N LEU A 9 -49.11 -6.37 -46.64
CA LEU A 9 -49.68 -6.78 -47.93
C LEU A 9 -48.61 -7.31 -48.90
N ASP A 10 -47.46 -6.64 -48.98
CA ASP A 10 -46.32 -7.07 -49.77
C ASP A 10 -45.79 -8.42 -49.28
N GLY A 11 -45.69 -8.62 -47.96
CA GLY A 11 -45.30 -9.91 -47.38
C GLY A 11 -46.26 -11.06 -47.72
N PHE A 12 -47.58 -10.82 -47.75
CA PHE A 12 -48.52 -11.83 -48.23
C PHE A 12 -48.29 -12.17 -49.71
N ARG A 13 -48.08 -11.15 -50.54
CA ARG A 13 -47.83 -11.31 -51.97
C ARG A 13 -46.53 -12.06 -52.25
N GLU A 14 -45.44 -11.75 -51.56
CA GLU A 14 -44.15 -12.43 -51.70
C GLU A 14 -44.25 -13.91 -51.31
N CYS A 15 -45.01 -14.21 -50.26
CA CYS A 15 -45.29 -15.59 -49.84
C CYS A 15 -46.34 -16.30 -50.71
N GLY A 16 -46.89 -15.65 -51.74
CA GLY A 16 -47.95 -16.20 -52.59
C GLY A 16 -49.29 -16.42 -51.89
N LEU A 17 -49.50 -15.78 -50.73
CA LEU A 17 -50.73 -15.86 -49.95
C LEU A 17 -51.69 -14.73 -50.39
N VAL A 18 -52.94 -15.09 -50.67
CA VAL A 18 -54.01 -14.13 -50.98
C VAL A 18 -55.10 -14.25 -49.91
N PRO A 19 -55.12 -13.38 -48.90
CA PRO A 19 -56.13 -13.45 -47.84
C PRO A 19 -57.51 -13.16 -48.41
N TYR A 20 -58.51 -13.98 -48.06
CA TYR A 20 -59.91 -13.76 -48.45
C TYR A 20 -60.44 -12.38 -48.02
N ASN A 21 -60.00 -11.89 -46.86
CA ASN A 21 -60.25 -10.52 -46.43
C ASN A 21 -59.02 -9.96 -45.68
N PRO A 22 -58.15 -9.20 -46.36
CA PRO A 22 -56.92 -8.70 -45.75
C PRO A 22 -57.18 -7.69 -44.63
N ASN A 23 -58.35 -7.02 -44.64
CA ASN A 23 -58.68 -6.02 -43.63
C ASN A 23 -58.82 -6.60 -42.22
N ILE A 24 -59.19 -7.88 -42.09
CA ILE A 24 -59.28 -8.54 -40.78
C ILE A 24 -57.90 -8.59 -40.10
N VAL A 25 -56.86 -8.91 -40.87
CA VAL A 25 -55.49 -8.97 -40.36
C VAL A 25 -54.95 -7.56 -40.11
N LEU A 26 -55.19 -6.65 -41.06
CA LEU A 26 -54.75 -5.26 -40.95
C LEU A 26 -55.39 -4.52 -39.76
N ASN A 27 -56.64 -4.84 -39.40
CA ASN A 27 -57.32 -4.25 -38.25
C ASN A 27 -56.87 -4.86 -36.91
N LYS A 28 -56.42 -6.12 -36.91
CA LYS A 28 -55.89 -6.79 -35.70
C LYS A 28 -54.47 -6.35 -35.36
N ILE A 29 -53.67 -6.03 -36.38
CA ILE A 29 -52.29 -5.58 -36.20
C ILE A 29 -52.33 -4.06 -36.04
N GLN A 30 -52.32 -3.61 -34.80
CA GLN A 30 -52.21 -2.19 -34.49
C GLN A 30 -50.85 -1.67 -34.99
N GLU A 31 -50.85 -0.60 -35.79
CA GLU A 31 -49.61 0.01 -36.26
C GLU A 31 -48.74 0.38 -35.06
N TYR A 32 -47.52 -0.16 -35.02
CA TYR A 32 -46.55 0.22 -33.99
C TYR A 32 -46.23 1.70 -34.17
N GLN A 33 -46.83 2.54 -33.33
CA GLN A 33 -46.35 3.89 -33.09
C GLN A 33 -45.18 3.76 -32.12
N PRO A 34 -43.94 4.15 -32.52
CA PRO A 34 -42.89 4.31 -31.53
C PRO A 34 -43.39 5.36 -30.54
N LEU A 35 -43.57 4.98 -29.28
CA LEU A 35 -43.78 5.95 -28.22
C LEU A 35 -42.65 6.98 -28.34
N THR A 36 -43.01 8.27 -28.36
CA THR A 36 -42.10 9.35 -27.97
C THR A 36 -41.29 8.85 -26.77
N PRO A 37 -39.96 9.07 -26.69
CA PRO A 37 -39.15 8.49 -25.64
C PRO A 37 -39.62 9.01 -24.28
N LEU A 38 -40.57 8.31 -23.67
CA LEU A 38 -40.90 8.44 -22.27
C LEU A 38 -39.62 8.06 -21.55
N ASN A 39 -39.17 8.97 -20.69
CA ASN A 39 -38.11 8.82 -19.73
C ASN A 39 -37.98 7.35 -19.29
N ARG A 40 -37.05 6.64 -19.94
CA ARG A 40 -36.52 5.40 -19.39
C ARG A 40 -36.05 5.79 -17.99
N PRO A 41 -36.43 5.08 -16.90
CA PRO A 41 -35.74 5.28 -15.64
C PRO A 41 -34.27 5.05 -15.95
N SER A 42 -33.49 6.12 -15.85
CA SER A 42 -32.05 6.05 -16.04
C SER A 42 -31.59 4.94 -15.11
N THR A 43 -30.96 3.90 -15.67
CA THR A 43 -30.03 3.11 -14.88
C THR A 43 -29.19 4.13 -14.11
N PRO A 44 -29.10 4.06 -12.77
CA PRO A 44 -28.22 4.96 -12.04
C PRO A 44 -26.88 4.91 -12.77
N PRO A 45 -26.31 6.05 -13.19
CA PRO A 45 -24.95 6.03 -13.73
C PRO A 45 -24.12 5.26 -12.73
N ASP A 46 -23.35 4.27 -13.22
CA ASP A 46 -22.46 3.39 -12.46
C ASP A 46 -22.11 4.09 -11.17
N ALA A 47 -22.74 3.68 -10.06
CA ALA A 47 -22.69 4.45 -8.82
C ALA A 47 -21.22 4.69 -8.60
N GLN A 48 -20.77 5.93 -8.82
CA GLN A 48 -19.37 6.28 -8.87
C GLN A 48 -18.84 5.69 -7.57
N ILE A 49 -18.08 4.60 -7.66
CA ILE A 49 -17.52 3.96 -6.48
C ILE A 49 -16.45 4.95 -6.12
N TRP A 50 -16.85 6.00 -5.40
CA TRP A 50 -15.95 6.94 -4.80
C TRP A 50 -15.02 6.05 -4.00
N PRO A 51 -13.72 6.01 -4.35
CA PRO A 51 -12.78 5.26 -3.53
C PRO A 51 -13.02 5.70 -2.09
N PRO A 52 -12.95 4.79 -1.10
CA PRO A 52 -13.17 5.17 0.28
C PRO A 52 -12.30 6.40 0.55
N VAL A 53 -12.96 7.51 0.93
CA VAL A 53 -12.33 8.81 1.15
C VAL A 53 -11.54 8.72 2.45
N THR A 54 -10.49 7.89 2.44
CA THR A 54 -9.50 7.86 3.50
C THR A 54 -8.84 9.23 3.50
N PRO A 55 -8.93 9.98 4.60
CA PRO A 55 -8.36 11.30 4.67
C PRO A 55 -6.84 11.21 4.46
N LEU A 56 -6.30 11.86 3.42
CA LEU A 56 -4.86 11.84 3.15
C LEU A 56 -4.07 12.81 4.05
N THR A 57 -4.74 13.83 4.60
CA THR A 57 -4.11 14.90 5.36
C THR A 57 -4.68 14.97 6.77
N ALA A 58 -3.87 15.33 7.75
CA ALA A 58 -4.30 15.54 9.14
C ALA A 58 -5.52 16.48 9.24
N GLN A 59 -5.53 17.57 8.47
CA GLN A 59 -6.67 18.50 8.40
C GLN A 59 -7.96 17.85 7.89
N SER A 60 -7.86 16.92 6.94
CA SER A 60 -9.03 16.18 6.43
C SER A 60 -9.55 15.16 7.44
N LEU A 61 -8.65 14.55 8.22
CA LEU A 61 -9.00 13.65 9.31
C LEU A 61 -9.70 14.41 10.44
N GLU A 62 -9.20 15.58 10.81
CA GLU A 62 -9.80 16.47 11.82
C GLU A 62 -11.22 16.90 11.41
N LYS A 63 -11.41 17.30 10.15
CA LYS A 63 -12.75 17.60 9.62
C LYS A 63 -13.70 16.41 9.70
N GLN A 64 -13.22 15.20 9.38
CA GLN A 64 -14.04 13.98 9.51
C GLN A 64 -14.37 13.67 10.98
N ALA A 65 -13.45 13.90 11.92
CA ALA A 65 -13.70 13.74 13.35
C ALA A 65 -14.76 14.71 13.87
N ILE A 66 -14.70 15.98 13.45
CA ILE A 66 -15.71 17.00 13.78
C ILE A 66 -17.07 16.63 13.18
N GLN A 67 -17.11 16.17 11.93
CA GLN A 67 -18.33 15.69 11.29
C GLN A 67 -18.94 14.48 12.02
N LEU A 68 -18.09 13.58 12.53
CA LEU A 68 -18.51 12.43 13.31
C LEU A 68 -19.11 12.84 14.66
N GLN A 69 -18.51 13.85 15.32
CA GLN A 69 -18.99 14.37 16.59
C GLN A 69 -20.35 15.06 16.47
N ASN A 70 -20.58 15.75 15.34
CA ASN A 70 -21.82 16.48 15.06
C ASN A 70 -22.86 15.67 14.26
N ALA A 71 -22.63 14.37 14.04
CA ALA A 71 -23.52 13.53 13.24
C ALA A 71 -24.82 13.19 13.99
N THR A 72 -25.93 13.14 13.26
CA THR A 72 -27.19 12.60 13.79
C THR A 72 -27.03 11.10 14.11
N PRO A 73 -27.75 10.57 15.13
CA PRO A 73 -27.55 9.20 15.61
C PRO A 73 -27.74 8.13 14.52
N SER A 74 -28.61 8.38 13.53
CA SER A 74 -28.81 7.51 12.37
C SER A 74 -27.58 7.39 11.45
N ARG A 75 -26.78 8.46 11.33
CA ARG A 75 -25.61 8.51 10.44
C ARG A 75 -24.30 8.22 11.19
N GLN A 76 -24.30 8.35 12.50
CA GLN A 76 -23.12 8.26 13.36
C GLN A 76 -22.46 6.89 13.29
N THR A 77 -23.22 5.78 13.36
CA THR A 77 -22.69 4.41 13.28
C THR A 77 -21.92 4.16 11.99
N THR A 78 -22.50 4.53 10.84
CA THR A 78 -21.86 4.34 9.53
C THR A 78 -20.60 5.18 9.36
N LEU A 79 -20.55 6.39 9.95
CA LEU A 79 -19.38 7.26 9.92
C LEU A 79 -18.29 6.74 10.87
N GLN A 80 -18.67 6.21 12.04
CA GLN A 80 -17.74 5.61 13.00
C GLN A 80 -17.05 4.40 12.39
N GLU A 81 -17.80 3.49 11.76
CA GLU A 81 -17.23 2.32 11.09
C GLU A 81 -16.23 2.72 9.99
N LYS A 82 -16.57 3.73 9.18
CA LYS A 82 -15.67 4.25 8.14
C LYS A 82 -14.42 4.88 8.74
N PHE A 83 -14.58 5.65 9.82
CA PHE A 83 -13.47 6.28 10.53
C PHE A 83 -12.52 5.23 11.13
N ILE A 84 -13.04 4.22 11.80
CA ILE A 84 -12.27 3.11 12.39
C ILE A 84 -11.51 2.35 11.29
N LYS A 85 -12.20 1.98 10.21
CA LYS A 85 -11.56 1.28 9.08
C LYS A 85 -10.45 2.12 8.45
N GLY A 86 -10.69 3.42 8.25
CA GLY A 86 -9.70 4.36 7.73
C GLY A 86 -8.47 4.48 8.64
N ALA A 87 -8.67 4.63 9.95
CA ALA A 87 -7.60 4.71 10.95
C ALA A 87 -6.76 3.42 10.99
N LEU A 88 -7.41 2.25 10.91
CA LEU A 88 -6.71 0.96 10.86
C LEU A 88 -5.84 0.81 9.60
N ILE A 89 -6.34 1.23 8.44
CA ILE A 89 -5.57 1.22 7.19
C ILE A 89 -4.37 2.16 7.31
N GLN A 90 -4.57 3.39 7.80
CA GLN A 90 -3.47 4.35 7.98
C GLN A 90 -2.40 3.85 8.93
N ALA A 91 -2.77 3.26 10.07
CA ALA A 91 -1.81 2.70 11.01
C ALA A 91 -0.97 1.58 10.39
N LYS A 92 -1.61 0.66 9.65
CA LYS A 92 -0.90 -0.42 8.93
C LYS A 92 0.04 0.12 7.86
N THR A 93 -0.44 1.08 7.05
CA THR A 93 0.37 1.71 6.01
C THR A 93 1.54 2.47 6.61
N ALA A 94 1.38 3.16 7.74
CA ALA A 94 2.46 3.88 8.40
C ALA A 94 3.57 2.94 8.87
N VAL A 95 3.22 1.79 9.47
CA VAL A 95 4.20 0.76 9.86
C VAL A 95 4.94 0.22 8.64
N GLN A 96 4.23 -0.04 7.54
CA GLN A 96 4.86 -0.50 6.30
C GLN A 96 5.81 0.55 5.71
N ILE A 97 5.39 1.82 5.65
CA ILE A 97 6.24 2.92 5.16
C ILE A 97 7.49 3.06 6.03
N GLN A 98 7.37 2.93 7.34
CA GLN A 98 8.53 3.00 8.23
C GLN A 98 9.54 1.88 7.93
N LYS A 99 9.03 0.66 7.69
CA LYS A 99 9.86 -0.48 7.28
C LYS A 99 10.53 -0.20 5.93
N ASP A 100 9.75 0.19 4.92
CA ASP A 100 10.25 0.49 3.57
C ASP A 100 11.29 1.62 3.59
N LEU A 101 11.09 2.66 4.40
CA LEU A 101 12.07 3.74 4.58
C LEU A 101 13.36 3.23 5.20
N SER A 102 13.29 2.35 6.20
CA SER A 102 14.48 1.78 6.82
C SER A 102 15.29 0.92 5.83
N GLU A 103 14.59 0.11 5.03
CA GLU A 103 15.20 -0.69 3.96
C GLU A 103 15.79 0.17 2.85
N TYR A 104 15.04 1.20 2.41
CA TYR A 104 15.49 2.13 1.38
C TYR A 104 16.72 2.92 1.85
N THR A 105 16.72 3.45 3.07
CA THR A 105 17.88 4.17 3.60
C THR A 105 19.10 3.26 3.78
N ALA A 106 18.90 2.00 4.16
CA ALA A 106 19.99 1.02 4.23
C ALA A 106 20.57 0.72 2.83
N ALA A 107 19.70 0.47 1.85
CA ALA A 107 20.11 0.24 0.46
C ALA A 107 20.80 1.47 -0.15
N GLU A 108 20.32 2.68 0.16
CA GLU A 108 20.92 3.92 -0.32
C GLU A 108 22.30 4.16 0.31
N ARG A 109 22.46 3.89 1.61
CA ARG A 109 23.79 3.90 2.26
C ARG A 109 24.72 2.90 1.59
N GLU A 110 24.27 1.68 1.35
CA GLU A 110 25.10 0.66 0.69
C GLU A 110 25.49 1.08 -0.73
N ARG A 111 24.56 1.61 -1.53
CA ARG A 111 24.85 2.15 -2.87
C ARG A 111 25.86 3.29 -2.80
N LYS A 112 25.70 4.21 -1.84
CA LYS A 112 26.64 5.31 -1.62
C LYS A 112 28.02 4.79 -1.23
N GLU A 113 28.11 3.81 -0.34
CA GLU A 113 29.36 3.17 0.03
C GLU A 113 30.03 2.49 -1.17
N ARG A 114 29.29 1.72 -1.97
CA ARG A 114 29.82 1.08 -3.18
C ARG A 114 30.34 2.12 -4.18
N ARG A 115 29.59 3.21 -4.39
CA ARG A 115 30.02 4.32 -5.26
C ARG A 115 31.28 4.99 -4.73
N CYS A 116 31.34 5.32 -3.44
CA CYS A 116 32.50 5.92 -2.80
C CYS A 116 33.72 4.98 -2.87
N ARG A 117 33.54 3.67 -2.67
CA ARG A 117 34.61 2.66 -2.81
C ARG A 117 35.12 2.58 -4.25
N GLY A 118 34.23 2.54 -5.23
CA GLY A 118 34.58 2.51 -6.66
C GLY A 118 35.24 3.81 -7.16
N GLN A 119 34.81 4.97 -6.64
CA GLN A 119 35.39 6.27 -7.01
C GLN A 119 36.67 6.62 -6.22
N ARG A 120 37.03 5.88 -5.17
CA ARG A 120 38.22 6.14 -4.37
C ARG A 120 39.54 5.95 -5.14
N GLN A 121 39.51 5.30 -6.30
CA GLN A 121 40.71 4.98 -7.09
C GLN A 121 40.84 5.74 -8.40
N LEU A 122 39.79 6.36 -8.93
CA LEU A 122 39.90 7.19 -10.12
C LEU A 122 39.87 8.66 -9.72
N GLN A 123 41.04 9.26 -9.52
CA GLN A 123 41.16 10.68 -9.86
C GLN A 123 40.79 10.77 -11.34
N ASN A 124 39.65 11.39 -11.64
CA ASN A 124 39.31 11.74 -13.01
C ASN A 124 40.45 12.64 -13.52
N GLY A 125 41.22 12.13 -14.48
CA GLY A 125 42.38 12.74 -15.16
C GLY A 125 42.86 14.11 -14.65
N GLY A 126 44.07 14.13 -14.08
CA GLY A 126 44.80 15.34 -13.67
C GLY A 126 46.21 14.99 -13.21
N VAL A 127 47.10 15.98 -13.10
CA VAL A 127 48.46 15.78 -12.57
C VAL A 127 48.38 15.73 -11.04
N LEU A 128 48.80 14.61 -10.43
CA LEU A 128 48.90 14.48 -8.98
C LEU A 128 50.15 15.24 -8.48
N TYR A 129 49.95 16.27 -7.68
CA TYR A 129 51.07 17.01 -7.08
C TYR A 129 51.68 16.25 -5.89
N ALA A 130 52.98 16.42 -5.65
CA ALA A 130 53.70 15.73 -4.59
C ALA A 130 53.10 15.95 -3.19
N GLU A 131 52.56 17.13 -2.92
CA GLU A 131 51.86 17.47 -1.67
C GLU A 131 50.56 16.67 -1.50
N GLN A 132 49.78 16.53 -2.59
CA GLN A 132 48.55 15.74 -2.58
C GLN A 132 48.85 14.26 -2.31
N ALA A 133 49.92 13.72 -2.90
CA ALA A 133 50.35 12.35 -2.63
C ALA A 133 50.72 12.13 -1.15
N ARG A 134 51.44 13.07 -0.53
CA ARG A 134 51.78 13.00 0.91
C ARG A 134 50.54 13.06 1.79
N ASN A 135 49.60 13.94 1.48
CA ASN A 135 48.33 14.06 2.22
C ASN A 135 47.49 12.78 2.10
N MET A 136 47.49 12.12 0.94
CA MET A 136 46.80 10.83 0.76
C MET A 136 47.41 9.71 1.60
N THR A 137 48.75 9.64 1.72
CA THR A 137 49.42 8.67 2.60
C THR A 137 49.09 8.92 4.05
N LYS A 138 49.14 10.18 4.49
CA LYS A 138 48.80 10.57 5.87
C LYS A 138 47.34 10.25 6.21
N GLN A 139 46.41 10.53 5.30
CA GLN A 139 45.00 10.13 5.47
C GLN A 139 44.83 8.62 5.58
N ARG A 140 45.58 7.81 4.81
CA ARG A 140 45.51 6.35 4.91
C ARG A 140 46.02 5.84 6.26
N GLU A 141 47.08 6.43 6.79
CA GLU A 141 47.62 6.09 8.11
C GLU A 141 46.62 6.45 9.23
N GLU A 142 46.02 7.64 9.17
CA GLU A 142 45.00 8.09 10.12
C GLU A 142 43.71 7.24 10.04
N GLU A 143 43.27 6.89 8.83
CA GLU A 143 42.12 6.00 8.62
C GLU A 143 42.40 4.56 9.08
N GLY A 144 43.62 4.05 8.85
CA GLY A 144 44.07 2.74 9.32
C GLY A 144 44.07 2.65 10.85
N GLY A 145 44.64 3.65 11.53
CA GLY A 145 44.59 3.74 13.00
C GLY A 145 43.15 3.84 13.53
N THR A 146 42.26 4.51 12.78
CA THR A 146 40.83 4.58 13.12
C THR A 146 40.13 3.22 12.95
N GLN A 147 40.51 2.41 11.95
CA GLN A 147 39.98 1.05 11.77
C GLN A 147 40.44 0.10 12.87
N GLU A 148 41.71 0.17 13.27
CA GLU A 148 42.25 -0.64 14.37
C GLU A 148 41.59 -0.31 15.70
N MET A 149 41.41 0.98 16.02
CA MET A 149 40.66 1.39 17.21
C MET A 149 39.20 0.89 17.18
N ARG A 150 38.56 0.90 16.01
CA ARG A 150 37.18 0.37 15.85
C ARG A 150 37.14 -1.15 16.03
N ALA A 151 38.17 -1.88 15.58
CA ALA A 151 38.29 -3.32 15.75
C ALA A 151 38.49 -3.68 17.24
N GLN A 152 39.41 -3.00 17.93
CA GLN A 152 39.64 -3.19 19.36
C GLN A 152 38.38 -2.90 20.19
N LYS A 153 37.63 -1.85 19.85
CA LYS A 153 36.38 -1.52 20.54
C LYS A 153 35.31 -2.60 20.36
N ARG A 154 35.23 -3.24 19.17
CA ARG A 154 34.33 -4.38 18.92
C ARG A 154 34.72 -5.60 19.74
N GLU A 155 36.02 -5.92 19.82
CA GLU A 155 36.51 -7.02 20.65
C GLU A 155 36.21 -6.80 22.13
N GLN A 156 36.36 -5.58 22.63
CA GLN A 156 36.01 -5.26 24.02
C GLN A 156 34.52 -5.43 24.31
N ILE A 157 33.65 -5.04 23.37
CA ILE A 157 32.20 -5.24 23.50
C ILE A 157 31.85 -6.73 23.55
N LEU A 158 32.37 -7.52 22.60
CA LEU A 158 32.17 -8.96 22.55
C LEU A 158 32.67 -9.64 23.84
N ARG A 159 33.84 -9.24 24.33
CA ARG A 159 34.40 -9.77 25.57
C ARG A 159 33.50 -9.48 26.77
N LYS A 160 32.93 -8.27 26.84
CA LYS A 160 32.01 -7.87 27.90
C LYS A 160 30.70 -8.65 27.85
N GLU A 161 30.11 -8.81 26.65
CA GLU A 161 28.89 -9.62 26.48
C GLU A 161 29.11 -11.07 26.91
N LEU A 162 30.25 -11.66 26.56
CA LEU A 162 30.61 -13.03 26.94
C LEU A 162 30.74 -13.17 28.47
N GLU A 163 31.29 -12.15 29.13
CA GLU A 163 31.41 -12.11 30.60
C GLU A 163 30.05 -11.93 31.28
N ASP A 164 29.18 -11.09 30.73
CA ASP A 164 27.82 -10.89 31.20
C ASP A 164 26.98 -12.19 31.05
N GLU A 165 27.14 -12.92 29.95
CA GLU A 165 26.54 -14.25 29.76
C GLU A 165 27.05 -15.27 30.78
N ARG A 166 28.38 -15.34 31.00
CA ARG A 166 28.94 -16.23 32.05
C ARG A 166 28.40 -15.91 33.45
N ARG A 167 28.19 -14.62 33.75
CA ARG A 167 27.59 -14.21 35.03
C ARG A 167 26.12 -14.62 35.12
N ARG A 168 25.36 -14.52 34.03
CA ARG A 168 23.97 -15.00 33.97
C ARG A 168 23.89 -16.50 34.20
N THR A 169 24.71 -17.29 33.51
CA THR A 169 24.72 -18.74 33.67
C THR A 169 25.15 -19.15 35.08
N ALA A 170 26.18 -18.52 35.64
CA ALA A 170 26.61 -18.80 37.02
C ALA A 170 25.52 -18.44 38.05
N ASN A 171 24.78 -17.35 37.82
CA ASN A 171 23.67 -16.96 38.69
C ASN A 171 22.49 -17.95 38.59
N LEU A 172 22.18 -18.43 37.38
CA LEU A 172 21.21 -19.49 37.15
C LEU A 172 21.62 -20.81 37.83
N GLU A 173 22.87 -21.23 37.68
CA GLU A 173 23.43 -22.43 38.34
C GLU A 173 23.36 -22.32 39.86
N TRP A 174 23.73 -21.17 40.43
CA TRP A 174 23.63 -20.93 41.87
C TRP A 174 22.19 -21.01 42.37
N THR A 175 21.24 -20.48 41.60
CA THR A 175 19.80 -20.49 41.92
C THR A 175 19.21 -21.90 41.82
N ILE A 176 19.71 -22.75 40.91
CA ILE A 176 19.29 -24.16 40.81
C ILE A 176 19.83 -24.99 41.97
N ILE A 177 21.06 -24.73 42.42
CA ILE A 177 21.71 -25.50 43.50
C ILE A 177 21.21 -25.08 44.89
N ASN A 178 20.92 -23.79 45.09
CA ASN A 178 20.54 -23.24 46.41
C ASN A 178 19.14 -22.63 46.46
N GLY A 179 18.35 -22.80 45.39
CA GLY A 179 16.95 -22.39 45.35
C GLY A 179 16.10 -23.23 46.31
N PRO A 180 14.99 -22.68 46.83
CA PRO A 180 14.18 -23.36 47.82
C PRO A 180 13.58 -24.64 47.21
N LEU A 181 13.78 -25.77 47.88
CA LEU A 181 13.07 -27.02 47.62
C LEU A 181 11.60 -26.78 47.96
N GLU A 182 10.75 -26.63 46.93
CA GLU A 182 9.30 -26.63 47.12
C GLU A 182 8.90 -27.93 47.83
N GLU A 183 8.34 -27.78 49.03
CA GLU A 183 7.67 -28.85 49.77
C GLU A 183 6.56 -29.42 48.88
N ILE A 184 6.72 -30.69 48.51
CA ILE A 184 5.64 -31.49 47.94
C ILE A 184 4.69 -31.78 49.11
N GLU A 185 3.62 -31.00 49.23
CA GLU A 185 2.51 -31.28 50.14
C GLU A 185 1.65 -32.44 49.57
N ASP A 186 1.55 -33.52 50.36
CA ASP A 186 0.53 -34.59 50.28
C ASP A 186 -0.79 -34.16 50.96
#